data_AF-A0A7Y0H6I8-F1
#
_entry.id   AF-A0A7Y0H6I8-F1
#
_cell.length_a   1.000
_cell.length_b   1.000
_cell.length_c   1.000
_cell.angle_alpha   90.00
_cell.angle_beta   90.00
_cell.angle_gamma   90.00
#
_symmetry.space_group_name_H-M   'P 1'
#
loop_
_entity.id
_entity.type
_entity.pdbx_description
1 polymer ?
#
loop_
_entity_poly.entity_id
_entity_poly.type
_entity_poly.pdbx_seq_one_letter_code
_entity_poly.pdbx_strand_id
1 'polypeptide(L)'
;MTATPGTLSQSSGDPDRTPEEPSSAAFGMLSRAQALADRLRAEVEAEAAALRAEAHAAHDEARRLLSDATSVHEDALSAQRSAQARLQEAKDESAQLIADSADQATLVADAAARTSENLVTSTQVEAAELRTSILAEALRLESLATSELEQVRESNAALQSETAAQLESQRLQVDAGLQQRAEEADRQAASIRAAAEEFATDARAQATADADAERASTTRELEQARTETTALRTAATEEIASARDAATAEADRLLGDAADHMQWAQDPVGPLLATAEAEAELTRLAGHARNAAHLTALRRLLQDLISRVALRARTTLAEASAEAERLRAQAKAVLDAASNDAIATGEHARAHAERVISEADLTATARLERAKRRLDEAEGGAKVLRERAASEVARLQTEAHEHRRAVREEATTILAAARADADSSRAETRTLLAHARAEVAVLAQRRDDITEQLGHLSGVIEALAVSEHSAAVAGLSAITSESSDAIPEKPTPHLSITTEATTGIR
;
A
#
# COMPACT_ATOMS: atom_id res chain seq x y z
N MET A 1 -22.95 -91.53 48.43
CA MET A 1 -22.94 -91.86 49.88
C MET A 1 -22.61 -93.33 50.05
N THR A 2 -22.15 -93.74 51.23
CA THR A 2 -21.57 -95.07 51.51
C THR A 2 -22.57 -96.07 52.09
N ALA A 3 -22.54 -97.33 51.62
CA ALA A 3 -23.01 -98.49 52.37
C ALA A 3 -22.30 -99.76 51.85
N THR A 4 -21.75 -100.57 52.75
CA THR A 4 -21.08 -101.87 52.49
C THR A 4 -21.93 -103.02 53.11
N PRO A 5 -21.60 -104.31 52.90
CA PRO A 5 -22.61 -105.38 52.92
C PRO A 5 -22.90 -105.99 54.30
N GLY A 6 -23.98 -106.77 54.37
CA GLY A 6 -24.31 -107.65 55.49
C GLY A 6 -24.58 -109.08 55.04
N THR A 7 -23.58 -109.95 55.14
CA THR A 7 -23.74 -111.41 55.08
C THR A 7 -23.51 -112.01 56.46
N LEU A 8 -24.48 -112.78 56.97
CA LEU A 8 -24.31 -113.63 58.14
C LEU A 8 -24.70 -115.07 57.78
N SER A 9 -23.82 -116.00 58.13
CA SER A 9 -24.03 -117.44 58.00
C SER A 9 -23.44 -118.11 59.23
N GLN A 10 -24.26 -118.92 59.91
CA GLN A 10 -23.91 -119.88 60.96
C GLN A 10 -24.97 -120.99 60.84
N SER A 11 -24.57 -122.26 60.71
CA SER A 11 -24.22 -123.17 61.82
C SER A 11 -25.48 -123.67 62.55
N SER A 12 -25.70 -124.96 62.79
CA SER A 12 -24.78 -126.11 62.78
C SER A 12 -25.49 -127.42 62.38
N GLY A 13 -24.73 -128.37 61.81
CA GLY A 13 -25.14 -129.77 61.68
C GLY A 13 -23.92 -130.68 61.77
N ASP A 14 -23.87 -131.51 62.81
CA ASP A 14 -22.80 -132.48 63.13
C ASP A 14 -23.41 -133.92 63.12
N PRO A 15 -22.66 -135.04 63.16
CA PRO A 15 -22.72 -135.96 62.03
C PRO A 15 -23.15 -137.39 62.40
N ASP A 16 -23.41 -138.20 61.38
CA ASP A 16 -23.38 -139.67 61.50
C ASP A 16 -22.49 -140.30 60.41
N ARG A 17 -22.15 -141.58 60.56
CA ARG A 17 -20.83 -142.11 60.20
C ARG A 17 -20.83 -143.14 59.05
N THR A 18 -19.64 -143.28 58.45
CA THR A 18 -19.16 -144.42 57.63
C THR A 18 -19.75 -144.57 56.21
N PRO A 19 -19.11 -145.32 55.28
CA PRO A 19 -17.81 -144.92 54.74
C PRO A 19 -17.71 -145.01 53.19
N GLU A 20 -16.82 -144.18 52.62
CA GLU A 20 -16.15 -144.25 51.30
C GLU A 20 -16.84 -144.90 50.08
N GLU A 21 -17.19 -144.07 49.08
CA GLU A 21 -17.03 -144.40 47.66
C GLU A 21 -16.37 -143.24 46.89
N PRO A 22 -15.41 -143.48 45.97
CA PRO A 22 -14.57 -142.43 45.36
C PRO A 22 -15.19 -141.67 44.17
N SER A 23 -16.43 -141.96 43.77
CA SER A 23 -17.04 -141.42 42.54
C SER A 23 -17.45 -139.95 42.61
N SER A 24 -17.86 -139.46 43.79
CA SER A 24 -18.45 -138.13 43.99
C SER A 24 -17.47 -136.96 43.74
N ALA A 25 -16.19 -137.14 44.06
CA ALA A 25 -15.20 -136.06 44.05
C ALA A 25 -14.96 -135.46 42.65
N ALA A 26 -14.98 -136.28 41.60
CA ALA A 26 -14.69 -135.86 40.23
C ALA A 26 -15.80 -134.95 39.65
N PHE A 27 -17.06 -135.31 39.87
CA PHE A 27 -18.22 -134.54 39.37
C PHE A 27 -18.27 -133.15 40.01
N GLY A 28 -17.94 -133.06 41.29
CA GLY A 28 -17.80 -131.79 42.02
C GLY A 28 -16.62 -130.91 41.55
N MET A 29 -15.63 -131.44 40.83
CA MET A 29 -14.59 -130.61 40.20
C MET A 29 -15.05 -130.07 38.84
N LEU A 30 -15.67 -130.91 38.00
CA LEU A 30 -16.24 -130.49 36.71
C LEU A 30 -17.26 -129.35 36.89
N SER A 31 -18.20 -129.48 37.83
CA SER A 31 -19.18 -128.43 38.14
C SER A 31 -18.52 -127.10 38.52
N ARG A 32 -17.43 -127.12 39.32
CA ARG A 32 -16.71 -125.90 39.73
C ARG A 32 -15.86 -125.30 38.61
N ALA A 33 -15.24 -126.13 37.77
CA ALA A 33 -14.50 -125.66 36.59
C ALA A 33 -15.44 -124.98 35.58
N GLN A 34 -16.63 -125.55 35.37
CA GLN A 34 -17.62 -125.01 34.45
C GLN A 34 -18.22 -123.70 34.97
N ALA A 35 -18.60 -123.63 36.26
CA ALA A 35 -19.03 -122.37 36.89
C ALA A 35 -17.93 -121.28 36.91
N LEU A 36 -16.64 -121.65 36.96
CA LEU A 36 -15.53 -120.71 36.82
C LEU A 36 -15.39 -120.21 35.37
N ALA A 37 -15.54 -121.09 34.38
CA ALA A 37 -15.51 -120.74 32.97
C ALA A 37 -16.68 -119.81 32.60
N ASP A 38 -17.89 -120.09 33.08
CA ASP A 38 -19.07 -119.24 32.88
C ASP A 38 -18.92 -117.88 33.57
N ARG A 39 -18.31 -117.83 34.77
CA ARG A 39 -17.95 -116.56 35.43
C ARG A 39 -16.91 -115.77 34.64
N LEU A 40 -15.81 -116.39 34.23
CA LEU A 40 -14.76 -115.73 33.43
C LEU A 40 -15.32 -115.24 32.09
N ARG A 41 -16.25 -115.99 31.48
CA ARG A 41 -16.95 -115.59 30.27
C ARG A 41 -17.81 -114.35 30.51
N ALA A 42 -18.62 -114.33 31.58
CA ALA A 42 -19.41 -113.16 31.96
C ALA A 42 -18.52 -111.94 32.31
N GLU A 43 -17.38 -112.15 32.95
CA GLU A 43 -16.40 -111.10 33.27
C GLU A 43 -15.76 -110.52 31.99
N VAL A 44 -15.34 -111.36 31.03
CA VAL A 44 -14.78 -110.92 29.74
C VAL A 44 -15.85 -110.29 28.84
N GLU A 45 -17.08 -110.81 28.84
CA GLU A 45 -18.20 -110.21 28.10
C GLU A 45 -18.59 -108.84 28.69
N ALA A 46 -18.48 -108.66 30.01
CA ALA A 46 -18.65 -107.37 30.69
C ALA A 46 -17.48 -106.39 30.45
N GLU A 47 -16.22 -106.85 30.54
CA GLU A 47 -15.02 -106.03 30.26
C GLU A 47 -15.01 -105.58 28.78
N ALA A 48 -15.39 -106.45 27.85
CA ALA A 48 -15.58 -106.11 26.45
C ALA A 48 -16.83 -105.25 26.17
N ALA A 49 -17.86 -105.27 27.02
CA ALA A 49 -18.97 -104.34 26.94
C ALA A 49 -18.56 -102.94 27.43
N ALA A 50 -17.81 -102.87 28.53
CA ALA A 50 -17.25 -101.62 29.06
C ALA A 50 -16.30 -100.94 28.06
N LEU A 51 -15.36 -101.68 27.47
CA LEU A 51 -14.45 -101.16 26.44
C LEU A 51 -15.18 -100.67 25.18
N ARG A 52 -16.30 -101.30 24.78
CA ARG A 52 -17.15 -100.79 23.68
C ARG A 52 -17.88 -99.52 24.08
N ALA A 53 -18.42 -99.45 25.30
CA ALA A 53 -19.09 -98.24 25.79
C ALA A 53 -18.10 -97.05 25.92
N GLU A 54 -16.88 -97.30 26.39
CA GLU A 54 -15.81 -96.30 26.48
C GLU A 54 -15.32 -95.85 25.08
N ALA A 55 -15.18 -96.78 24.13
CA ALA A 55 -14.87 -96.44 22.74
C ALA A 55 -16.00 -95.65 22.04
N HIS A 56 -17.27 -95.97 22.32
CA HIS A 56 -18.40 -95.16 21.84
C HIS A 56 -18.40 -93.76 22.46
N ALA A 57 -18.20 -93.64 23.78
CA ALA A 57 -18.10 -92.35 24.45
C ALA A 57 -16.95 -91.49 23.90
N ALA A 58 -15.77 -92.08 23.67
CA ALA A 58 -14.65 -91.40 23.03
C ALA A 58 -14.95 -90.96 21.59
N HIS A 59 -15.68 -91.78 20.82
CA HIS A 59 -16.07 -91.46 19.45
C HIS A 59 -17.11 -90.34 19.38
N ASP A 60 -18.07 -90.30 20.30
CA ASP A 60 -19.09 -89.24 20.36
C ASP A 60 -18.53 -87.94 20.94
N GLU A 61 -17.59 -87.98 21.90
CA GLU A 61 -16.85 -86.79 22.33
C GLU A 61 -15.93 -86.27 21.21
N ALA A 62 -15.30 -87.15 20.42
CA ALA A 62 -14.53 -86.74 19.23
C ALA A 62 -15.40 -86.11 18.13
N ARG A 63 -16.62 -86.64 17.90
CA ARG A 63 -17.62 -86.01 17.01
C ARG A 63 -18.05 -84.64 17.51
N ARG A 64 -18.26 -84.49 18.82
CA ARG A 64 -18.60 -83.22 19.44
C ARG A 64 -17.47 -82.20 19.30
N LEU A 65 -16.24 -82.57 19.61
CA LEU A 65 -15.06 -81.71 19.42
C LEU A 65 -14.86 -81.32 17.95
N LEU A 66 -15.14 -82.21 16.99
CA LEU A 66 -15.14 -81.88 15.57
C LEU A 66 -16.25 -80.88 15.22
N SER A 67 -17.47 -81.07 15.73
CA SER A 67 -18.60 -80.15 15.55
C SER A 67 -18.32 -78.76 16.11
N ASP A 68 -17.80 -78.70 17.34
CA ASP A 68 -17.40 -77.46 18.00
C ASP A 68 -16.28 -76.75 17.22
N ALA A 69 -15.29 -77.50 16.71
CA ALA A 69 -14.22 -76.96 15.87
C ALA A 69 -14.74 -76.44 14.52
N THR A 70 -15.71 -77.10 13.87
CA THR A 70 -16.36 -76.58 12.66
C THR A 70 -17.17 -75.31 12.95
N SER A 71 -17.90 -75.24 14.06
CA SER A 71 -18.62 -74.00 14.45
C SER A 71 -17.65 -72.84 14.64
N VAL A 72 -16.57 -73.04 15.40
CA VAL A 72 -15.54 -72.01 15.61
C VAL A 72 -14.86 -71.59 14.30
N HIS A 73 -14.70 -72.50 13.34
CA HIS A 73 -14.17 -72.18 12.01
C HIS A 73 -15.16 -71.36 11.17
N GLU A 74 -16.45 -71.73 11.16
CA GLU A 74 -17.50 -70.96 10.46
C GLU A 74 -17.70 -69.58 11.07
N ASP A 75 -17.68 -69.46 12.41
CA ASP A 75 -17.68 -68.19 13.14
C ASP A 75 -16.45 -67.34 12.81
N ALA A 76 -15.25 -67.92 12.75
CA ALA A 76 -14.04 -67.21 12.35
C ALA A 76 -14.11 -66.72 10.89
N LEU A 77 -14.62 -67.53 9.97
CA LEU A 77 -14.87 -67.12 8.57
C LEU A 77 -15.97 -66.06 8.47
N SER A 78 -16.98 -66.10 9.34
CA SER A 78 -18.06 -65.10 9.43
C SER A 78 -17.50 -63.75 9.93
N ALA A 79 -16.73 -63.77 11.01
CA ALA A 79 -16.03 -62.62 11.57
C ALA A 79 -15.03 -62.03 10.56
N GLN A 80 -14.28 -62.87 9.84
CA GLN A 80 -13.37 -62.43 8.77
C GLN A 80 -14.12 -61.71 7.65
N ARG A 81 -15.23 -62.26 7.16
CA ARG A 81 -16.08 -61.64 6.13
C ARG A 81 -16.70 -60.33 6.62
N SER A 82 -17.18 -60.27 7.86
CA SER A 82 -17.69 -59.04 8.48
C SER A 82 -16.62 -57.96 8.63
N ALA A 83 -15.41 -58.34 9.04
CA ALA A 83 -14.27 -57.42 9.14
C ALA A 83 -13.79 -56.93 7.76
N GLN A 84 -13.83 -57.78 6.73
CA GLN A 84 -13.56 -57.37 5.34
C GLN A 84 -14.62 -56.41 4.80
N ALA A 85 -15.91 -56.67 5.08
CA ALA A 85 -17.01 -55.79 4.69
C ALA A 85 -16.86 -54.40 5.35
N ARG A 86 -16.68 -54.34 6.67
CA ARG A 86 -16.44 -53.07 7.39
C ARG A 86 -15.18 -52.34 6.93
N LEU A 87 -14.11 -53.07 6.59
CA LEU A 87 -12.89 -52.48 6.04
C LEU A 87 -13.11 -51.92 4.63
N GLN A 88 -14.02 -52.47 3.85
CA GLN A 88 -14.39 -51.95 2.54
C GLN A 88 -15.32 -50.74 2.66
N GLU A 89 -16.37 -50.84 3.48
CA GLU A 89 -17.28 -49.76 3.87
C GLU A 89 -16.51 -48.52 4.37
N ALA A 90 -15.59 -48.69 5.33
CA ALA A 90 -14.75 -47.60 5.82
C ALA A 90 -13.74 -47.05 4.78
N LYS A 91 -13.35 -47.85 3.77
CA LYS A 91 -12.53 -47.36 2.64
C LYS A 91 -13.35 -46.53 1.68
N ASP A 92 -14.59 -46.94 1.41
CA ASP A 92 -15.49 -46.27 0.48
C ASP A 92 -16.03 -44.97 1.10
N GLU A 93 -16.34 -44.98 2.41
CA GLU A 93 -16.60 -43.78 3.22
C GLU A 93 -15.38 -42.84 3.25
N SER A 94 -14.17 -43.36 3.45
CA SER A 94 -12.95 -42.54 3.36
C SER A 94 -12.73 -41.94 1.98
N ALA A 95 -13.06 -42.66 0.91
CA ALA A 95 -12.96 -42.17 -0.47
C ALA A 95 -14.02 -41.09 -0.75
N GLN A 96 -15.25 -41.28 -0.27
CA GLN A 96 -16.31 -40.28 -0.32
C GLN A 96 -15.90 -39.00 0.42
N LEU A 97 -15.42 -39.10 1.67
CA LEU A 97 -14.96 -37.94 2.45
C LEU A 97 -13.78 -37.21 1.78
N ILE A 98 -12.89 -37.92 1.09
CA ILE A 98 -11.80 -37.31 0.32
C ILE A 98 -12.33 -36.59 -0.94
N ALA A 99 -13.32 -37.17 -1.64
CA ALA A 99 -13.97 -36.54 -2.78
C ALA A 99 -14.74 -35.28 -2.36
N ASP A 100 -15.62 -35.39 -1.35
CA ASP A 100 -16.37 -34.27 -0.77
C ASP A 100 -15.44 -33.15 -0.29
N SER A 101 -14.28 -33.49 0.29
CA SER A 101 -13.25 -32.52 0.71
C SER A 101 -12.54 -31.85 -0.48
N ALA A 102 -12.34 -32.57 -1.58
CA ALA A 102 -11.75 -32.02 -2.80
C ALA A 102 -12.73 -31.09 -3.54
N ASP A 103 -14.02 -31.45 -3.57
CA ASP A 103 -15.09 -30.61 -4.10
C ASP A 103 -15.27 -29.35 -3.25
N GLN A 104 -15.26 -29.46 -1.92
CA GLN A 104 -15.26 -28.30 -1.01
C GLN A 104 -14.02 -27.41 -1.20
N ALA A 105 -12.83 -28.00 -1.33
CA ALA A 105 -11.61 -27.22 -1.60
C ALA A 105 -11.68 -26.50 -2.95
N THR A 106 -12.27 -27.14 -3.98
CA THR A 106 -12.50 -26.54 -5.31
C THR A 106 -13.51 -25.41 -5.23
N LEU A 107 -14.65 -25.59 -4.54
CA LEU A 107 -15.65 -24.54 -4.32
C LEU A 107 -15.09 -23.33 -3.56
N VAL A 108 -14.22 -23.56 -2.57
CA VAL A 108 -13.53 -22.47 -1.84
C VAL A 108 -12.51 -21.77 -2.73
N ALA A 109 -11.77 -22.49 -3.56
CA ALA A 109 -10.84 -21.90 -4.53
C ALA A 109 -11.56 -21.06 -5.58
N ASP A 110 -12.67 -21.56 -6.13
CA ASP A 110 -13.55 -20.85 -7.06
C ASP A 110 -14.16 -19.59 -6.43
N ALA A 111 -14.65 -19.69 -5.18
CA ALA A 111 -15.17 -18.55 -4.46
C ALA A 111 -14.08 -17.49 -4.22
N ALA A 112 -12.88 -17.90 -3.79
CA ALA A 112 -11.75 -16.99 -3.60
C ALA A 112 -11.29 -16.33 -4.92
N ALA A 113 -11.27 -17.09 -6.03
CA ALA A 113 -10.94 -16.56 -7.36
C ALA A 113 -11.95 -15.51 -7.80
N ARG A 114 -13.25 -15.80 -7.73
CA ARG A 114 -14.33 -14.85 -8.07
C ARG A 114 -14.34 -13.63 -7.15
N THR A 115 -14.05 -13.79 -5.85
CA THR A 115 -13.90 -12.65 -4.93
C THR A 115 -12.70 -11.78 -5.28
N SER A 116 -11.57 -12.38 -5.67
CA SER A 116 -10.39 -11.65 -6.14
C SER A 116 -10.65 -10.92 -7.47
N GLU A 117 -11.33 -11.56 -8.41
CA GLU A 117 -11.71 -10.96 -9.71
C GLU A 117 -12.70 -9.80 -9.53
N ASN A 118 -13.70 -9.96 -8.67
CA ASN A 118 -14.63 -8.89 -8.30
C ASN A 118 -13.91 -7.71 -7.61
N LEU A 119 -12.95 -7.97 -6.73
CA LEU A 119 -12.17 -6.92 -6.06
C LEU A 119 -11.21 -6.19 -7.02
N VAL A 120 -10.57 -6.91 -7.94
CA VAL A 120 -9.78 -6.30 -9.02
C VAL A 120 -10.68 -5.45 -9.93
N THR A 121 -11.89 -5.93 -10.23
CA THR A 121 -12.85 -5.19 -11.05
C THR A 121 -13.37 -3.93 -10.34
N SER A 122 -13.75 -4.01 -9.04
CA SER A 122 -14.21 -2.83 -8.29
C SER A 122 -13.09 -1.79 -8.16
N THR A 123 -11.88 -2.21 -7.77
CA THR A 123 -10.75 -1.28 -7.65
C THR A 123 -10.32 -0.67 -8.99
N GLN A 124 -10.50 -1.36 -10.12
CA GLN A 124 -10.34 -0.78 -11.46
C GLN A 124 -11.42 0.27 -11.79
N VAL A 125 -12.69 0.01 -11.43
CA VAL A 125 -13.79 0.97 -11.58
C VAL A 125 -13.61 2.19 -10.68
N GLU A 126 -13.36 1.98 -9.38
CA GLU A 126 -13.07 3.04 -8.39
C GLU A 126 -11.88 3.91 -8.85
N ALA A 127 -10.81 3.30 -9.38
CA ALA A 127 -9.69 4.05 -9.94
C ALA A 127 -10.04 4.77 -11.25
N ALA A 128 -10.95 4.26 -12.08
CA ALA A 128 -11.45 4.95 -13.26
C ALA A 128 -12.32 6.16 -12.89
N GLU A 129 -13.23 6.00 -11.93
CA GLU A 129 -14.07 7.06 -11.37
C GLU A 129 -13.25 8.16 -10.68
N LEU A 130 -12.21 7.78 -9.92
CA LEU A 130 -11.28 8.75 -9.33
C LEU A 130 -10.55 9.55 -10.42
N ARG A 131 -10.10 8.90 -11.50
CA ARG A 131 -9.42 9.56 -12.62
C ARG A 131 -10.35 10.49 -13.40
N THR A 132 -11.58 10.09 -13.69
CA THR A 132 -12.55 10.98 -14.38
C THR A 132 -12.98 12.14 -13.49
N SER A 133 -13.11 11.93 -12.17
CA SER A 133 -13.35 13.00 -11.19
C SER A 133 -12.20 14.01 -11.13
N ILE A 134 -10.95 13.55 -11.05
CA ILE A 134 -9.75 14.41 -11.06
C ILE A 134 -9.65 15.19 -12.38
N LEU A 135 -9.89 14.55 -13.53
CA LEU A 135 -9.88 15.22 -14.84
C LEU A 135 -11.01 16.26 -14.97
N ALA A 136 -12.21 15.96 -14.44
CA ALA A 136 -13.33 16.90 -14.45
C ALA A 136 -13.06 18.14 -13.58
N GLU A 137 -12.49 17.96 -12.38
CA GLU A 137 -12.15 19.10 -11.52
C GLU A 137 -10.91 19.86 -12.03
N ALA A 138 -9.95 19.20 -12.69
CA ALA A 138 -8.85 19.87 -13.38
C ALA A 138 -9.36 20.77 -14.51
N LEU A 139 -10.19 20.26 -15.42
CA LEU A 139 -10.83 21.04 -16.49
C LEU A 139 -11.70 22.18 -15.94
N ARG A 140 -12.37 21.96 -14.79
CA ARG A 140 -13.11 23.00 -14.09
C ARG A 140 -12.19 24.11 -13.59
N LEU A 141 -11.09 23.77 -12.92
CA LEU A 141 -10.11 24.74 -12.43
C LEU A 141 -9.43 25.50 -13.57
N GLU A 142 -9.12 24.84 -14.69
CA GLU A 142 -8.63 25.50 -15.91
C GLU A 142 -9.66 26.48 -16.48
N SER A 143 -10.94 26.09 -16.56
CA SER A 143 -12.00 26.98 -17.05
C SER A 143 -12.22 28.19 -16.14
N LEU A 144 -12.14 28.00 -14.82
CA LEU A 144 -12.27 29.05 -13.81
C LEU A 144 -11.08 30.02 -13.91
N ALA A 145 -9.85 29.50 -13.88
CA ALA A 145 -8.64 30.30 -14.02
C ALA A 145 -8.60 31.07 -15.35
N THR A 146 -9.09 30.48 -16.44
CA THR A 146 -9.24 31.17 -17.74
C THR A 146 -10.23 32.34 -17.63
N SER A 147 -11.40 32.12 -17.02
CA SER A 147 -12.41 33.17 -16.85
C SER A 147 -11.96 34.30 -15.92
N GLU A 148 -11.22 33.99 -14.84
CA GLU A 148 -10.63 35.01 -13.97
C GLU A 148 -9.54 35.81 -14.70
N LEU A 149 -8.73 35.17 -15.55
CA LEU A 149 -7.69 35.81 -16.35
C LEU A 149 -8.31 36.71 -17.43
N GLU A 150 -9.41 36.29 -18.07
CA GLU A 150 -10.18 37.13 -18.98
C GLU A 150 -10.83 38.33 -18.26
N GLN A 151 -11.46 38.13 -17.10
CA GLN A 151 -12.01 39.22 -16.29
C GLN A 151 -10.93 40.23 -15.85
N VAL A 152 -9.73 39.75 -15.49
CA VAL A 152 -8.58 40.60 -15.16
C VAL A 152 -8.07 41.35 -16.39
N ARG A 153 -8.08 40.75 -17.59
CA ARG A 153 -7.74 41.44 -18.85
C ARG A 153 -8.75 42.54 -19.18
N GLU A 154 -10.06 42.25 -19.09
CA GLU A 154 -11.12 43.24 -19.31
C GLU A 154 -11.02 44.41 -18.32
N SER A 155 -10.81 44.12 -17.03
CA SER A 155 -10.64 45.14 -15.99
C SER A 155 -9.41 46.02 -16.23
N ASN A 156 -8.28 45.44 -16.65
CA ASN A 156 -7.08 46.21 -17.01
C ASN A 156 -7.30 47.05 -18.28
N ALA A 157 -7.98 46.52 -19.30
CA ALA A 157 -8.29 47.26 -20.53
C ALA A 157 -9.24 48.44 -20.26
N ALA A 158 -10.23 48.26 -19.38
CA ALA A 158 -11.11 49.34 -18.91
C ALA A 158 -10.31 50.43 -18.16
N LEU A 159 -9.43 50.05 -17.24
CA LEU A 159 -8.59 50.99 -16.49
C LEU A 159 -7.59 51.74 -17.40
N GLN A 160 -7.02 51.06 -18.41
CA GLN A 160 -6.17 51.68 -19.42
C GLN A 160 -6.94 52.68 -20.30
N SER A 161 -8.18 52.35 -20.68
CA SER A 161 -9.06 53.26 -21.42
C SER A 161 -9.44 54.49 -20.58
N GLU A 162 -9.80 54.29 -19.31
CA GLU A 162 -10.12 55.38 -18.39
C GLU A 162 -8.92 56.30 -18.16
N THR A 163 -7.74 55.75 -17.84
CA THR A 163 -6.53 56.55 -17.60
C THR A 163 -6.04 57.28 -18.85
N ALA A 164 -6.21 56.69 -20.05
CA ALA A 164 -5.95 57.39 -21.31
C ALA A 164 -6.93 58.57 -21.53
N ALA A 165 -8.22 58.39 -21.27
CA ALA A 165 -9.22 59.45 -21.38
C ALA A 165 -9.01 60.57 -20.33
N GLN A 166 -8.60 60.22 -19.10
CA GLN A 166 -8.22 61.18 -18.08
C GLN A 166 -6.98 61.99 -18.49
N LEU A 167 -5.93 61.34 -19.03
CA LEU A 167 -4.72 62.01 -19.49
C LEU A 167 -5.00 62.98 -20.66
N GLU A 168 -5.84 62.58 -21.62
CA GLU A 168 -6.20 63.44 -22.75
C GLU A 168 -7.08 64.62 -22.32
N SER A 169 -7.99 64.42 -21.36
CA SER A 169 -8.76 65.51 -20.74
C SER A 169 -7.83 66.50 -20.00
N GLN A 170 -6.81 66.01 -19.28
CA GLN A 170 -5.82 66.86 -18.62
C GLN A 170 -4.96 67.64 -19.63
N ARG A 171 -4.53 67.02 -20.75
CA ARG A 171 -3.82 67.72 -21.84
C ARG A 171 -4.64 68.86 -22.41
N LEU A 172 -5.89 68.59 -22.80
CA LEU A 172 -6.78 69.61 -23.36
C LEU A 172 -7.04 70.77 -22.37
N GLN A 173 -7.09 70.50 -21.06
CA GLN A 173 -7.17 71.54 -20.02
C GLN A 173 -5.88 72.35 -19.90
N VAL A 174 -4.71 71.71 -19.96
CA VAL A 174 -3.41 72.40 -19.94
C VAL A 174 -3.21 73.24 -21.19
N ASP A 175 -3.50 72.71 -22.38
CA ASP A 175 -3.35 73.43 -23.65
C ASP A 175 -4.28 74.65 -23.72
N ALA A 176 -5.54 74.52 -23.28
CA ALA A 176 -6.46 75.66 -23.16
C ALA A 176 -5.97 76.69 -22.13
N GLY A 177 -5.41 76.25 -21.00
CA GLY A 177 -4.83 77.14 -19.99
C GLY A 177 -3.57 77.87 -20.48
N LEU A 178 -2.74 77.22 -21.30
CA LEU A 178 -1.58 77.84 -21.94
C LEU A 178 -2.01 78.84 -23.02
N GLN A 179 -3.03 78.54 -23.82
CA GLN A 179 -3.61 79.47 -24.79
C GLN A 179 -4.19 80.71 -24.09
N GLN A 180 -4.97 80.55 -23.01
CA GLN A 180 -5.48 81.68 -22.24
C GLN A 180 -4.34 82.55 -21.68
N ARG A 181 -3.29 81.95 -21.11
CA ARG A 181 -2.13 82.68 -20.60
C ARG A 181 -1.36 83.42 -21.69
N ALA A 182 -1.24 82.84 -22.89
CA ALA A 182 -0.64 83.51 -24.04
C ALA A 182 -1.47 84.73 -24.48
N GLU A 183 -2.79 84.57 -24.59
CA GLU A 183 -3.69 85.70 -24.90
C GLU A 183 -3.69 86.79 -23.82
N GLU A 184 -3.50 86.43 -22.55
CA GLU A 184 -3.34 87.39 -21.44
C GLU A 184 -1.99 88.12 -21.52
N ALA A 185 -0.90 87.40 -21.78
CA ALA A 185 0.44 87.97 -21.95
C ALA A 185 0.52 88.89 -23.18
N ASP A 186 -0.05 88.50 -24.32
CA ASP A 186 -0.10 89.34 -25.54
C ASP A 186 -0.90 90.63 -25.31
N ARG A 187 -2.01 90.56 -24.57
CA ARG A 187 -2.79 91.75 -24.17
C ARG A 187 -1.99 92.65 -23.23
N GLN A 188 -1.27 92.10 -22.26
CA GLN A 188 -0.41 92.88 -21.37
C GLN A 188 0.76 93.52 -22.13
N ALA A 189 1.44 92.77 -22.98
CA ALA A 189 2.54 93.28 -23.81
C ALA A 189 2.08 94.34 -24.81
N ALA A 190 0.89 94.19 -25.41
CA ALA A 190 0.29 95.23 -26.26
C ALA A 190 -0.05 96.50 -25.47
N SER A 191 -0.62 96.36 -24.28
CA SER A 191 -0.92 97.50 -23.37
C SER A 191 0.35 98.25 -22.97
N ILE A 192 1.41 97.53 -22.58
CA ILE A 192 2.70 98.12 -22.19
C ILE A 192 3.40 98.79 -23.37
N ARG A 193 3.35 98.18 -24.58
CA ARG A 193 3.87 98.83 -25.80
C ARG A 193 3.12 100.13 -26.10
N ALA A 194 1.80 100.13 -26.04
CA ALA A 194 1.00 101.34 -26.27
C ALA A 194 1.31 102.45 -25.25
N ALA A 195 1.40 102.13 -23.95
CA ALA A 195 1.76 103.09 -22.91
C ALA A 195 3.21 103.60 -23.05
N ALA A 196 4.15 102.75 -23.47
CA ALA A 196 5.53 103.14 -23.74
C ALA A 196 5.65 104.01 -25.01
N GLU A 197 4.84 103.75 -26.04
CA GLU A 197 4.75 104.58 -27.24
C GLU A 197 4.14 105.96 -26.92
N GLU A 198 3.05 106.02 -26.14
CA GLU A 198 2.42 107.24 -25.66
C GLU A 198 3.40 108.09 -24.84
N PHE A 199 4.04 107.49 -23.82
CA PHE A 199 5.09 108.13 -23.02
C PHE A 199 6.28 108.60 -23.87
N ALA A 200 6.69 107.83 -24.88
CA ALA A 200 7.77 108.23 -25.79
C ALA A 200 7.35 109.36 -26.73
N THR A 201 6.08 109.47 -27.13
CA THR A 201 5.58 110.62 -27.88
C THR A 201 5.49 111.87 -27.01
N ASP A 202 5.01 111.76 -25.78
CA ASP A 202 4.94 112.88 -24.83
C ASP A 202 6.33 113.38 -24.44
N ALA A 203 7.25 112.47 -24.11
CA ALA A 203 8.64 112.83 -23.81
C ALA A 203 9.35 113.50 -25.01
N ARG A 204 9.05 113.08 -26.24
CA ARG A 204 9.55 113.75 -27.46
C ARG A 204 8.91 115.11 -27.69
N ALA A 205 7.59 115.26 -27.44
CA ALA A 205 6.89 116.53 -27.55
C ALA A 205 7.42 117.54 -26.53
N GLN A 206 7.56 117.12 -25.27
CA GLN A 206 8.14 117.91 -24.19
C GLN A 206 9.60 118.30 -24.50
N ALA A 207 10.47 117.33 -24.86
CA ALA A 207 11.85 117.63 -25.23
C ALA A 207 11.98 118.52 -26.47
N THR A 208 11.01 118.49 -27.40
CA THR A 208 10.97 119.42 -28.54
C THR A 208 10.54 120.82 -28.09
N ALA A 209 9.53 120.93 -27.23
CA ALA A 209 9.09 122.20 -26.66
C ALA A 209 10.18 122.85 -25.78
N ASP A 210 10.89 122.06 -24.97
CA ASP A 210 12.03 122.52 -24.18
C ASP A 210 13.20 122.92 -25.08
N ALA A 211 13.51 122.14 -26.12
CA ALA A 211 14.55 122.50 -27.09
C ALA A 211 14.20 123.75 -27.91
N ASP A 212 12.93 124.00 -28.24
CA ASP A 212 12.50 125.21 -28.93
C ASP A 212 12.39 126.43 -27.98
N ALA A 213 12.03 126.23 -26.71
CA ALA A 213 12.12 127.26 -25.67
C ALA A 213 13.58 127.65 -25.39
N GLU A 214 14.48 126.67 -25.31
CA GLU A 214 15.92 126.88 -25.15
C GLU A 214 16.51 127.52 -26.40
N ARG A 215 16.21 127.03 -27.62
CA ARG A 215 16.58 127.72 -28.87
C ARG A 215 16.06 129.15 -28.91
N ALA A 216 14.86 129.42 -28.41
CA ALA A 216 14.33 130.77 -28.32
C ALA A 216 15.03 131.61 -27.24
N SER A 217 15.54 131.00 -26.16
CA SER A 217 16.41 131.68 -25.18
C SER A 217 17.79 131.92 -25.76
N THR A 218 18.50 130.90 -26.22
CA THR A 218 19.77 131.00 -26.94
C THR A 218 19.69 131.94 -28.14
N THR A 219 18.56 132.06 -28.84
CA THR A 219 18.39 133.05 -29.92
C THR A 219 18.23 134.46 -29.37
N ARG A 220 17.44 134.68 -28.31
CA ARG A 220 17.37 135.98 -27.62
C ARG A 220 18.71 136.37 -26.99
N GLU A 221 19.43 135.42 -26.42
CA GLU A 221 20.77 135.57 -25.85
C GLU A 221 21.84 135.71 -26.92
N LEU A 222 21.67 135.13 -28.12
CA LEU A 222 22.54 135.35 -29.27
C LEU A 222 22.21 136.66 -29.99
N GLU A 223 20.98 137.15 -29.94
CA GLU A 223 20.61 138.49 -30.41
C GLU A 223 21.03 139.57 -29.42
N GLN A 224 20.91 139.32 -28.11
CA GLN A 224 21.51 140.14 -27.06
C GLN A 224 23.03 140.08 -27.18
N ALA A 225 23.65 138.90 -27.19
CA ALA A 225 25.09 138.76 -27.40
C ALA A 225 25.53 139.17 -28.81
N ARG A 226 24.66 139.37 -29.81
CA ARG A 226 25.00 140.02 -31.10
C ARG A 226 24.73 141.52 -31.12
N THR A 227 23.91 142.07 -30.24
CA THR A 227 23.77 143.52 -30.07
C THR A 227 24.81 144.05 -29.09
N GLU A 228 25.10 143.30 -28.02
CA GLU A 228 26.28 143.41 -27.17
C GLU A 228 27.55 143.06 -27.93
N THR A 229 27.63 141.97 -28.71
CA THR A 229 28.78 141.79 -29.61
C THR A 229 28.78 142.85 -30.68
N THR A 230 27.69 143.36 -31.26
CA THR A 230 27.83 144.49 -32.21
C THR A 230 28.26 145.79 -31.47
N ALA A 231 27.95 145.97 -30.19
CA ALA A 231 28.51 147.07 -29.39
C ALA A 231 30.00 146.83 -29.05
N LEU A 232 30.36 145.61 -28.65
CA LEU A 232 31.71 145.11 -28.36
C LEU A 232 32.50 144.71 -29.61
N ARG A 233 31.95 144.73 -30.83
CA ARG A 233 32.50 144.33 -32.16
C ARG A 233 32.39 145.39 -33.26
N THR A 234 31.64 146.43 -32.93
CA THR A 234 32.23 147.77 -32.92
C THR A 234 33.43 147.86 -31.91
N ALA A 235 33.97 146.67 -31.44
CA ALA A 235 35.29 146.09 -30.92
C ALA A 235 35.86 144.43 -30.84
N ALA A 236 35.45 143.09 -31.38
CA ALA A 236 35.74 141.46 -31.09
C ALA A 236 35.60 139.98 -32.07
N THR A 237 35.66 138.52 -31.79
CA THR A 237 35.64 137.05 -32.69
C THR A 237 35.47 135.36 -32.21
N GLU A 238 35.43 134.08 -32.98
CA GLU A 238 34.87 132.50 -32.83
C GLU A 238 35.32 130.91 -33.53
N GLU A 239 34.96 129.47 -33.21
CA GLU A 239 34.86 127.98 -34.02
C GLU A 239 35.32 126.24 -33.78
N ILE A 240 34.64 124.91 -34.00
CA ILE A 240 35.09 123.30 -34.42
C ILE A 240 34.41 121.65 -34.15
N ALA A 241 34.77 120.29 -34.68
CA ALA A 241 34.18 118.69 -34.53
C ALA A 241 34.73 117.06 -35.10
N SER A 242 34.24 115.65 -34.89
CA SER A 242 34.63 114.08 -35.45
C SER A 242 33.96 112.44 -35.17
N ALA A 243 34.25 111.08 -35.74
CA ALA A 243 33.68 109.46 -35.54
C ALA A 243 34.15 107.86 -36.20
N ARG A 244 33.66 106.45 -35.98
CA ARG A 244 33.89 104.90 -36.69
C ARG A 244 33.55 103.19 -36.22
N ASP A 245 33.65 101.92 -36.99
CA ASP A 245 33.83 100.19 -37.10
C ASP A 245 33.09 98.60 -36.74
N ALA A 246 33.31 97.22 -37.30
CA ALA A 246 32.75 95.62 -37.05
C ALA A 246 33.15 94.00 -37.73
N ALA A 247 32.73 92.59 -37.42
CA ALA A 247 33.01 91.01 -38.02
C ALA A 247 32.37 89.36 -37.66
N THR A 248 32.55 87.99 -38.26
CA THR A 248 32.05 86.37 -37.93
C THR A 248 32.33 84.78 -38.71
N ALA A 249 32.02 83.35 -38.33
CA ALA A 249 32.11 81.78 -39.03
C ALA A 249 31.75 80.10 -38.47
N GLU A 250 31.66 78.75 -39.13
CA GLU A 250 31.36 77.12 -38.67
C GLU A 250 31.41 75.53 -39.52
N ALA A 251 31.23 74.09 -39.10
CA ALA A 251 31.30 72.50 -39.78
C ALA A 251 30.65 70.87 -39.37
N ASP A 252 30.92 69.47 -39.88
CA ASP A 252 30.19 67.91 -39.81
C ASP A 252 30.75 66.20 -40.02
N ARG A 253 30.07 64.85 -40.00
CA ARG A 253 30.48 63.18 -40.06
C ARG A 253 29.57 61.63 -40.12
N LEU A 254 29.89 60.20 -40.51
CA LEU A 254 29.05 58.73 -40.40
C LEU A 254 29.33 57.07 -40.81
N LEU A 255 28.37 56.05 -40.54
CA LEU A 255 27.94 54.62 -41.06
C LEU A 255 28.73 53.22 -41.05
N GLY A 256 28.59 52.31 -40.06
CA GLY A 256 29.19 50.93 -40.08
C GLY A 256 28.37 49.74 -39.51
N ASP A 257 28.02 49.77 -38.22
CA ASP A 257 27.74 48.56 -37.40
C ASP A 257 26.29 47.99 -37.51
N ALA A 258 25.61 48.21 -38.65
CA ALA A 258 24.19 47.90 -38.82
C ALA A 258 23.89 46.55 -39.53
N ALA A 259 24.93 45.72 -39.75
CA ALA A 259 24.83 44.50 -40.58
C ALA A 259 24.57 43.20 -39.80
N ASP A 260 24.84 43.16 -38.49
CA ASP A 260 24.87 41.92 -37.70
C ASP A 260 23.50 41.48 -37.14
N HIS A 261 22.42 42.14 -37.57
CA HIS A 261 21.05 41.78 -37.20
C HIS A 261 20.54 40.54 -37.96
N MET A 262 19.68 39.77 -37.30
CA MET A 262 18.61 38.97 -37.93
C MET A 262 19.00 37.63 -38.61
N GLN A 263 20.06 36.96 -38.12
CA GLN A 263 20.33 35.54 -38.41
C GLN A 263 20.52 34.75 -37.10
N TRP A 264 19.80 33.65 -36.82
CA TRP A 264 18.57 33.09 -37.43
C TRP A 264 17.85 32.18 -36.41
N ALA A 265 16.55 31.97 -36.57
CA ALA A 265 15.73 31.26 -35.57
C ALA A 265 15.71 29.73 -35.73
N GLN A 266 16.03 29.03 -34.63
CA GLN A 266 15.82 27.59 -34.33
C GLN A 266 16.27 27.34 -32.88
N ASP A 267 15.73 26.41 -32.09
CA ASP A 267 14.39 25.79 -32.08
C ASP A 267 14.13 25.30 -30.62
N PRO A 268 12.89 25.25 -30.11
CA PRO A 268 12.64 25.10 -28.67
C PRO A 268 12.73 23.64 -28.16
N VAL A 269 13.85 23.28 -27.56
CA VAL A 269 14.04 22.04 -26.78
C VAL A 269 14.84 22.35 -25.51
N GLY A 270 14.32 21.98 -24.33
CA GLY A 270 14.96 22.36 -23.05
C GLY A 270 14.65 21.46 -21.85
N PRO A 271 13.37 21.24 -21.46
CA PRO A 271 13.02 20.46 -20.27
C PRO A 271 13.15 18.94 -20.46
N LEU A 272 14.39 18.43 -20.56
CA LEU A 272 14.67 17.00 -20.47
C LEU A 272 15.07 16.60 -19.05
N LEU A 273 14.37 15.59 -18.54
CA LEU A 273 14.88 14.54 -17.64
C LEU A 273 15.64 14.99 -16.37
N ALA A 274 14.89 15.09 -15.27
CA ALA A 274 15.41 14.71 -13.95
C ALA A 274 14.39 13.80 -13.25
N THR A 275 14.53 12.49 -13.47
CA THR A 275 14.32 11.40 -12.48
C THR A 275 13.13 11.60 -11.50
N ALA A 276 11.98 10.93 -11.63
CA ALA A 276 11.76 9.50 -11.94
C ALA A 276 12.66 8.57 -11.09
N GLU A 277 12.26 7.32 -10.86
CA GLU A 277 12.99 6.38 -9.97
C GLU A 277 12.91 6.71 -8.46
N ALA A 278 11.75 7.18 -7.99
CA ALA A 278 11.24 6.65 -6.72
C ALA A 278 10.35 5.43 -7.00
N GLU A 279 11.06 4.36 -7.37
CA GLU A 279 10.89 3.05 -6.72
C GLU A 279 9.47 2.50 -6.62
N ALA A 280 8.85 2.29 -7.79
CA ALA A 280 7.69 1.43 -7.95
C ALA A 280 7.91 -0.06 -7.58
N GLU A 281 9.13 -0.48 -7.18
CA GLU A 281 9.50 -1.87 -6.91
C GLU A 281 9.56 -2.22 -5.41
N LEU A 282 8.37 -2.34 -4.84
CA LEU A 282 8.13 -2.99 -3.56
C LEU A 282 6.88 -3.89 -3.71
N THR A 283 6.77 -4.99 -2.96
CA THR A 283 5.85 -6.17 -3.11
C THR A 283 4.84 -6.22 -4.27
N ARG A 284 5.28 -6.14 -5.54
CA ARG A 284 4.44 -6.61 -6.66
C ARG A 284 4.13 -8.12 -6.57
N LEU A 285 4.84 -8.84 -5.70
CA LEU A 285 4.67 -10.25 -5.34
C LEU A 285 4.57 -10.36 -3.80
N ALA A 286 3.53 -11.03 -3.27
CA ALA A 286 2.98 -10.77 -1.94
C ALA A 286 2.71 -11.96 -0.97
N GLY A 287 2.53 -13.21 -1.40
CA GLY A 287 2.43 -14.48 -0.62
C GLY A 287 3.40 -15.70 -0.86
N HIS A 288 4.35 -16.02 0.03
CA HIS A 288 5.33 -17.13 0.18
C HIS A 288 5.95 -17.46 1.60
N ALA A 289 5.44 -17.05 2.80
CA ALA A 289 5.84 -17.64 4.11
C ALA A 289 4.71 -17.82 5.17
N ARG A 290 4.79 -18.92 5.97
CA ARG A 290 3.98 -19.31 7.18
C ARG A 290 2.94 -20.45 7.10
N ASN A 291 2.66 -20.98 5.92
CA ASN A 291 2.86 -22.43 5.74
C ASN A 291 4.37 -22.63 5.51
N ALA A 292 5.15 -22.20 6.50
CA ALA A 292 6.57 -22.47 6.75
C ALA A 292 6.68 -23.11 8.18
N ALA A 293 5.56 -23.66 8.67
CA ALA A 293 5.27 -23.96 10.07
C ALA A 293 4.41 -25.25 10.27
N HIS A 294 4.36 -26.15 9.28
CA HIS A 294 3.59 -27.40 9.36
C HIS A 294 4.34 -28.65 8.88
N LEU A 295 5.31 -28.58 7.95
CA LEU A 295 6.36 -29.61 7.70
C LEU A 295 7.30 -29.74 8.90
N THR A 296 7.06 -28.93 9.92
CA THR A 296 7.61 -28.97 11.27
C THR A 296 6.73 -29.71 12.30
N ALA A 297 5.40 -29.82 12.13
CA ALA A 297 4.48 -30.58 13.00
C ALA A 297 4.56 -32.13 12.87
N LEU A 298 3.63 -32.78 12.14
CA LEU A 298 3.53 -34.24 11.89
C LEU A 298 4.72 -35.02 11.23
N ARG A 299 5.91 -35.09 11.86
CA ARG A 299 7.07 -35.98 11.48
C ARG A 299 7.74 -36.56 12.76
N ARG A 300 6.96 -37.17 13.70
CA ARG A 300 7.30 -37.38 15.16
C ARG A 300 6.64 -38.68 15.97
N LEU A 301 6.72 -40.11 15.72
CA LEU A 301 6.10 -41.46 16.42
C LEU A 301 6.63 -43.08 16.27
N LEU A 302 6.23 -44.27 17.01
CA LEU A 302 6.32 -45.90 16.76
C LEU A 302 6.05 -47.18 17.87
N GLN A 303 5.92 -48.62 17.63
CA GLN A 303 6.11 -50.02 18.51
C GLN A 303 5.31 -51.53 18.37
N ASP A 304 5.72 -52.84 18.84
CA ASP A 304 5.05 -54.35 18.81
C ASP A 304 5.51 -55.81 19.63
N LEU A 305 4.94 -57.16 19.58
CA LEU A 305 5.15 -58.57 20.43
C LEU A 305 4.68 -60.21 20.10
N ILE A 306 4.78 -61.43 20.92
CA ILE A 306 4.12 -62.97 20.91
C ILE A 306 4.71 -64.47 21.59
N SER A 307 4.16 -65.83 21.53
CA SER A 307 4.55 -67.30 22.23
C SER A 307 3.74 -68.83 22.16
N ARG A 308 3.97 -70.10 22.89
CA ARG A 308 3.22 -71.60 22.98
C ARG A 308 3.76 -73.13 23.63
N VAL A 309 3.10 -74.44 23.68
CA VAL A 309 3.57 -76.02 24.04
C VAL A 309 2.82 -77.33 24.90
N ALA A 310 3.08 -78.79 24.91
CA ALA A 310 2.41 -80.12 25.66
C ALA A 310 2.95 -81.79 25.70
N LEU A 311 2.43 -82.97 26.44
CA LEU A 311 2.51 -84.65 26.31
C LEU A 311 2.28 -85.95 27.46
N ARG A 312 1.92 -87.37 27.26
CA ARG A 312 2.26 -88.84 28.00
C ARG A 312 1.39 -90.32 28.28
N ALA A 313 1.76 -91.55 28.99
CA ALA A 313 1.43 -93.17 28.84
C ALA A 313 1.17 -94.47 29.97
N ARG A 314 0.94 -95.91 29.73
CA ARG A 314 0.72 -97.21 30.74
C ARG A 314 1.11 -98.89 30.66
N THR A 315 0.32 -100.09 30.95
CA THR A 315 0.56 -101.63 31.56
C THR A 315 -0.28 -103.11 31.34
N THR A 316 0.01 -104.47 31.80
CA THR A 316 -0.68 -105.94 31.55
C THR A 316 -0.47 -107.41 32.43
N LEU A 317 -1.06 -108.75 32.25
CA LEU A 317 -0.89 -110.23 32.97
C LEU A 317 -1.62 -111.77 32.58
N ALA A 318 -1.08 -113.15 32.65
CA ALA A 318 -1.52 -114.77 32.65
C ALA A 318 -1.52 -116.13 31.51
N GLU A 319 -2.44 -117.26 31.24
CA GLU A 319 -2.68 -118.25 29.94
C GLU A 319 -4.03 -118.15 29.10
N ALA A 320 -5.20 -118.60 29.57
CA ALA A 320 -6.46 -117.89 29.20
C ALA A 320 -6.33 -116.40 29.60
N SER A 321 -5.29 -116.09 30.37
CA SER A 321 -4.72 -114.77 30.56
C SER A 321 -3.29 -114.60 30.01
N ALA A 322 -2.76 -115.44 29.10
CA ALA A 322 -1.67 -115.17 28.14
C ALA A 322 -2.38 -114.62 26.91
N GLU A 323 -3.60 -115.10 26.71
CA GLU A 323 -4.64 -114.54 25.88
C GLU A 323 -5.34 -113.35 26.54
N ALA A 324 -5.73 -113.34 27.82
CA ALA A 324 -6.06 -112.09 28.53
C ALA A 324 -4.83 -111.26 29.01
N GLU A 325 -3.59 -111.74 28.91
CA GLU A 325 -2.35 -110.93 28.81
C GLU A 325 -2.40 -110.28 27.45
N ARG A 326 -2.62 -111.04 26.37
CA ARG A 326 -2.61 -110.53 24.99
C ARG A 326 -3.74 -109.57 24.77
N LEU A 327 -4.91 -109.78 25.34
CA LEU A 327 -6.06 -108.90 25.27
C LEU A 327 -5.86 -107.75 26.24
N ARG A 328 -5.20 -107.92 27.39
CA ARG A 328 -4.72 -106.76 28.16
C ARG A 328 -3.60 -106.03 27.45
N ALA A 329 -2.72 -106.66 26.68
CA ALA A 329 -1.58 -106.07 25.98
C ALA A 329 -2.00 -105.50 24.61
N GLN A 330 -3.07 -106.02 24.00
CA GLN A 330 -3.72 -105.51 22.80
C GLN A 330 -4.70 -104.42 23.20
N ALA A 331 -5.55 -104.58 24.21
CA ALA A 331 -6.31 -103.46 24.76
C ALA A 331 -5.36 -102.40 25.33
N LYS A 332 -4.21 -102.77 25.90
CA LYS A 332 -3.19 -101.81 26.34
C LYS A 332 -2.45 -101.18 25.17
N ALA A 333 -2.12 -101.91 24.11
CA ALA A 333 -1.54 -101.35 22.90
C ALA A 333 -2.56 -100.53 22.09
N VAL A 334 -3.86 -100.82 22.17
CA VAL A 334 -4.96 -100.07 21.57
C VAL A 334 -5.32 -98.86 22.42
N LEU A 335 -5.29 -98.95 23.75
CA LEU A 335 -5.43 -97.79 24.65
C LEU A 335 -4.17 -96.92 24.66
N ASP A 336 -2.97 -97.49 24.50
CA ASP A 336 -1.76 -96.70 24.28
C ASP A 336 -1.67 -96.16 22.86
N ALA A 337 -2.15 -96.87 21.83
CA ALA A 337 -2.26 -96.33 20.48
C ALA A 337 -3.32 -95.22 20.43
N ALA A 338 -4.54 -95.44 20.94
CA ALA A 338 -5.59 -94.43 21.02
C ALA A 338 -5.22 -93.27 21.95
N SER A 339 -4.47 -93.51 23.04
CA SER A 339 -3.92 -92.43 23.86
C SER A 339 -2.79 -91.69 23.15
N ASN A 340 -1.88 -92.39 22.45
CA ASN A 340 -0.87 -91.76 21.60
C ASN A 340 -1.49 -90.98 20.44
N ASP A 341 -2.59 -91.47 19.87
CA ASP A 341 -3.30 -90.89 18.73
C ASP A 341 -4.18 -89.71 19.17
N ALA A 342 -4.80 -89.78 20.35
CA ALA A 342 -5.47 -88.65 20.99
C ALA A 342 -4.46 -87.57 21.45
N ILE A 343 -3.28 -87.97 21.94
CA ILE A 343 -2.18 -87.05 22.24
C ILE A 343 -1.63 -86.43 20.95
N ALA A 344 -1.35 -87.22 19.92
CA ALA A 344 -0.86 -86.73 18.63
C ALA A 344 -1.90 -85.84 17.94
N THR A 345 -3.18 -86.18 18.01
CA THR A 345 -4.29 -85.34 17.51
C THR A 345 -4.41 -84.06 18.32
N GLY A 346 -4.31 -84.12 19.66
CA GLY A 346 -4.30 -82.96 20.54
C GLY A 346 -3.09 -82.04 20.30
N GLU A 347 -1.89 -82.60 20.15
CA GLU A 347 -0.67 -81.90 19.80
C GLU A 347 -0.72 -81.34 18.37
N HIS A 348 -1.30 -82.05 17.40
CA HIS A 348 -1.46 -81.55 16.04
C HIS A 348 -2.50 -80.43 15.95
N ALA A 349 -3.65 -80.58 16.63
CA ALA A 349 -4.67 -79.54 16.75
C ALA A 349 -4.12 -78.31 17.48
N ARG A 350 -3.35 -78.51 18.56
CA ARG A 350 -2.67 -77.43 19.27
C ARG A 350 -1.60 -76.75 18.43
N ALA A 351 -0.72 -77.50 17.76
CA ALA A 351 0.30 -76.95 16.88
C ALA A 351 -0.30 -76.33 15.61
N HIS A 352 -1.52 -76.71 15.20
CA HIS A 352 -2.28 -76.01 14.18
C HIS A 352 -2.87 -74.70 14.72
N ALA A 353 -3.52 -74.70 15.89
CA ALA A 353 -4.05 -73.50 16.52
C ALA A 353 -2.95 -72.48 16.86
N GLU A 354 -1.82 -72.91 17.42
CA GLU A 354 -0.67 -72.04 17.71
C GLU A 354 -0.03 -71.48 16.42
N ARG A 355 -0.05 -72.23 15.30
CA ARG A 355 0.32 -71.70 13.96
C ARG A 355 -0.68 -70.67 13.46
N VAL A 356 -1.98 -70.96 13.48
CA VAL A 356 -3.05 -70.06 13.00
C VAL A 356 -3.09 -68.76 13.80
N ILE A 357 -2.89 -68.83 15.12
CA ILE A 357 -2.77 -67.64 15.97
C ILE A 357 -1.50 -66.85 15.60
N SER A 358 -0.35 -67.51 15.48
CA SER A 358 0.91 -66.83 15.11
C SER A 358 0.82 -66.17 13.71
N GLU A 359 0.19 -66.83 12.73
CA GLU A 359 -0.05 -66.27 11.41
C GLU A 359 -1.05 -65.10 11.43
N ALA A 360 -2.09 -65.18 12.27
CA ALA A 360 -3.03 -64.09 12.48
C ALA A 360 -2.37 -62.88 13.16
N ASP A 361 -1.56 -63.09 14.19
CA ASP A 361 -0.80 -62.05 14.90
C ASP A 361 0.22 -61.38 13.96
N LEU A 362 1.00 -62.16 13.20
CA LEU A 362 1.92 -61.65 12.17
C LEU A 362 1.18 -60.87 11.07
N THR A 363 -0.03 -61.30 10.69
CA THR A 363 -0.87 -60.59 9.72
C THR A 363 -1.47 -59.32 10.30
N ALA A 364 -1.85 -59.31 11.57
CA ALA A 364 -2.41 -58.15 12.27
C ALA A 364 -1.35 -57.06 12.49
N THR A 365 -0.18 -57.44 13.02
CA THR A 365 0.97 -56.54 13.21
C THR A 365 1.45 -55.96 11.88
N ALA A 366 1.63 -56.77 10.83
CA ALA A 366 2.00 -56.28 9.50
C ALA A 366 0.94 -55.34 8.86
N ARG A 367 -0.35 -55.48 9.21
CA ARG A 367 -1.41 -54.54 8.82
C ARG A 367 -1.34 -53.25 9.64
N LEU A 368 -1.12 -53.33 10.95
CA LEU A 368 -0.95 -52.17 11.82
C LEU A 368 0.28 -51.34 11.42
N GLU A 369 1.42 -51.97 11.16
CA GLU A 369 2.64 -51.30 10.69
C GLU A 369 2.54 -50.73 9.26
N ARG A 370 1.59 -51.21 8.44
CA ARG A 370 1.24 -50.57 7.17
C ARG A 370 0.24 -49.43 7.37
N ALA A 371 -0.69 -49.55 8.32
CA ALA A 371 -1.65 -48.51 8.64
C ALA A 371 -0.98 -47.29 9.31
N LYS A 372 -0.10 -47.53 10.31
CA LYS A 372 0.78 -46.51 10.91
C LYS A 372 1.56 -45.79 9.83
N ARG A 373 2.40 -46.48 9.04
CA ARG A 373 3.18 -45.84 7.97
C ARG A 373 2.36 -45.05 6.95
N ARG A 374 1.12 -45.45 6.64
CA ARG A 374 0.23 -44.66 5.76
C ARG A 374 -0.38 -43.44 6.45
N LEU A 375 -0.69 -43.53 7.74
CA LEU A 375 -1.07 -42.38 8.56
C LEU A 375 0.13 -41.44 8.66
N ASP A 376 1.30 -41.93 9.05
CA ASP A 376 2.58 -41.23 9.11
C ASP A 376 2.94 -40.52 7.79
N GLU A 377 2.76 -41.17 6.65
CA GLU A 377 3.01 -40.61 5.31
C GLU A 377 1.95 -39.56 4.91
N ALA A 378 0.67 -39.79 5.21
CA ALA A 378 -0.40 -38.84 4.94
C ALA A 378 -0.29 -37.59 5.84
N GLU A 379 0.08 -37.79 7.11
CA GLU A 379 0.47 -36.75 8.05
C GLU A 379 1.71 -36.00 7.55
N GLY A 380 2.76 -36.72 7.16
CA GLY A 380 3.98 -36.22 6.55
C GLY A 380 3.80 -35.53 5.18
N GLY A 381 2.68 -35.78 4.51
CA GLY A 381 2.25 -35.09 3.28
C GLY A 381 1.34 -33.88 3.55
N ALA A 382 0.41 -33.97 4.51
CA ALA A 382 -0.38 -32.83 4.99
C ALA A 382 0.55 -31.74 5.54
N LYS A 383 1.59 -32.15 6.29
CA LYS A 383 2.83 -31.40 6.56
C LYS A 383 3.29 -30.56 5.37
N VAL A 384 3.56 -31.18 4.22
CA VAL A 384 4.07 -30.51 3.01
C VAL A 384 3.07 -29.52 2.48
N LEU A 385 1.77 -29.84 2.48
CA LEU A 385 0.76 -28.97 1.89
C LEU A 385 0.51 -27.73 2.76
N ARG A 386 0.34 -27.89 4.08
CA ARG A 386 0.38 -26.75 5.02
C ARG A 386 1.79 -26.30 5.39
N GLU A 387 2.81 -26.73 4.66
CA GLU A 387 4.12 -26.06 4.56
C GLU A 387 4.52 -25.77 3.10
N ARG A 388 3.50 -25.56 2.27
CA ARG A 388 3.59 -24.91 0.97
C ARG A 388 2.50 -23.86 0.83
N ALA A 389 1.21 -24.19 0.80
CA ALA A 389 0.08 -23.33 0.37
C ALA A 389 -0.22 -22.02 1.17
N ALA A 390 0.73 -21.59 2.00
CA ALA A 390 0.83 -20.33 2.75
C ALA A 390 2.31 -19.98 3.13
N SER A 391 3.32 -20.82 2.85
CA SER A 391 4.51 -20.36 2.13
C SER A 391 4.18 -20.15 0.65
N GLU A 392 2.90 -19.86 0.38
CA GLU A 392 2.28 -19.04 -0.64
C GLU A 392 1.52 -17.82 0.00
N VAL A 393 1.80 -17.36 1.25
CA VAL A 393 1.11 -16.23 1.97
C VAL A 393 2.00 -15.05 2.54
N ALA A 394 3.35 -15.04 2.35
CA ALA A 394 4.27 -13.83 2.25
C ALA A 394 5.42 -13.78 1.12
N ARG A 395 5.22 -13.11 -0.06
CA ARG A 395 5.97 -13.03 -1.39
C ARG A 395 5.60 -13.76 -2.77
N LEU A 396 4.36 -14.14 -3.13
CA LEU A 396 3.70 -14.19 -4.48
C LEU A 396 2.25 -13.60 -4.48
N GLN A 397 1.26 -14.16 -3.78
CA GLN A 397 -0.13 -13.62 -3.73
C GLN A 397 -0.51 -12.63 -2.59
N THR A 398 -0.37 -13.00 -1.30
CA THR A 398 -1.21 -12.47 -0.20
C THR A 398 -0.76 -11.22 0.59
N GLU A 399 0.25 -11.25 1.49
CA GLU A 399 0.58 -10.12 2.40
C GLU A 399 1.32 -8.94 1.70
N ALA A 400 0.59 -8.23 0.81
CA ALA A 400 1.09 -7.26 -0.17
C ALA A 400 1.45 -5.87 0.40
N HIS A 401 2.39 -5.78 1.34
CA HIS A 401 2.78 -4.51 1.97
C HIS A 401 3.52 -3.56 1.05
N GLU A 402 4.66 -4.03 0.55
CA GLU A 402 5.62 -3.22 -0.17
C GLU A 402 4.97 -2.46 -1.35
N HIS A 403 4.10 -3.07 -2.18
CA HIS A 403 3.55 -2.38 -3.36
C HIS A 403 2.66 -1.20 -2.99
N ARG A 404 2.02 -1.27 -1.83
CA ARG A 404 1.31 -0.12 -1.27
C ARG A 404 2.31 0.97 -0.83
N ARG A 405 3.54 0.63 -0.40
CA ARG A 405 4.64 1.59 -0.22
C ARG A 405 5.25 2.04 -1.56
N ALA A 406 5.41 1.21 -2.59
CA ALA A 406 5.98 1.61 -3.88
C ALA A 406 5.06 2.55 -4.68
N VAL A 407 3.76 2.22 -4.77
CA VAL A 407 2.76 3.15 -5.34
C VAL A 407 2.67 4.42 -4.48
N ARG A 408 2.96 4.35 -3.17
CA ARG A 408 3.14 5.57 -2.35
C ARG A 408 4.45 6.30 -2.65
N GLU A 409 5.57 5.62 -2.87
CA GLU A 409 6.91 6.18 -3.11
C GLU A 409 6.92 6.92 -4.46
N GLU A 410 6.38 6.26 -5.48
CA GLU A 410 6.04 6.80 -6.81
C GLU A 410 5.06 7.98 -6.70
N ALA A 411 3.94 7.84 -5.99
CA ALA A 411 2.99 8.93 -5.79
C ALA A 411 3.58 10.11 -4.99
N THR A 412 4.45 9.88 -4.00
CA THR A 412 5.13 10.95 -3.26
C THR A 412 6.13 11.69 -4.14
N THR A 413 6.75 11.02 -5.10
CA THR A 413 7.69 11.65 -6.04
C THR A 413 6.97 12.37 -7.17
N ILE A 414 5.85 11.85 -7.66
CA ILE A 414 4.94 12.60 -8.56
C ILE A 414 4.42 13.86 -7.85
N LEU A 415 4.04 13.76 -6.57
CA LEU A 415 3.62 14.91 -5.75
C LEU A 415 4.77 15.87 -5.41
N ALA A 416 6.01 15.39 -5.31
CA ALA A 416 7.19 16.22 -5.09
C ALA A 416 7.58 16.99 -6.37
N ALA A 417 7.59 16.32 -7.52
CA ALA A 417 7.81 16.93 -8.83
C ALA A 417 6.75 18.00 -9.12
N ALA A 418 5.45 17.67 -9.01
CA ALA A 418 4.37 18.62 -9.23
C ALA A 418 4.41 19.84 -8.28
N ARG A 419 5.01 19.71 -7.08
CA ARG A 419 5.27 20.84 -6.18
C ARG A 419 6.45 21.68 -6.65
N ALA A 420 7.55 21.04 -7.05
CA ALA A 420 8.73 21.73 -7.60
C ALA A 420 8.39 22.51 -8.89
N ASP A 421 7.61 21.91 -9.80
CA ASP A 421 7.13 22.56 -11.03
C ASP A 421 6.25 23.77 -10.71
N ALA A 422 5.31 23.62 -9.76
CA ALA A 422 4.46 24.71 -9.31
C ALA A 422 5.24 25.85 -8.62
N ASP A 423 6.28 25.54 -7.85
CA ASP A 423 7.14 26.56 -7.24
C ASP A 423 8.11 27.21 -8.24
N SER A 424 8.56 26.48 -9.28
CA SER A 424 9.30 27.04 -10.41
C SER A 424 8.44 28.03 -11.19
N SER A 425 7.21 27.64 -11.57
CA SER A 425 6.25 28.52 -12.25
C SER A 425 5.91 29.77 -11.41
N ARG A 426 5.80 29.63 -10.08
CA ARG A 426 5.66 30.79 -9.17
C ARG A 426 6.91 31.67 -9.14
N ALA A 427 8.10 31.11 -9.21
CA ALA A 427 9.36 31.87 -9.24
C ALA A 427 9.52 32.64 -10.57
N GLU A 428 9.23 32.00 -11.70
CA GLU A 428 9.16 32.64 -13.02
C GLU A 428 8.13 33.78 -13.03
N THR A 429 6.91 33.52 -12.56
CA THR A 429 5.84 34.52 -12.47
C THR A 429 6.25 35.72 -11.60
N ARG A 430 6.91 35.48 -10.46
CA ARG A 430 7.46 36.56 -9.61
C ARG A 430 8.57 37.33 -10.31
N THR A 431 9.40 36.66 -11.10
CA THR A 431 10.51 37.29 -11.85
C THR A 431 9.98 38.17 -12.99
N LEU A 432 9.00 37.69 -13.75
CA LEU A 432 8.28 38.47 -14.76
C LEU A 432 7.55 39.68 -14.14
N LEU A 433 6.89 39.50 -13.00
CA LEU A 433 6.23 40.59 -12.25
C LEU A 433 7.25 41.62 -11.73
N ALA A 434 8.41 41.18 -11.26
CA ALA A 434 9.48 42.08 -10.82
C ALA A 434 10.10 42.86 -11.99
N HIS A 435 10.29 42.20 -13.15
CA HIS A 435 10.77 42.84 -14.37
C HIS A 435 9.79 43.91 -14.87
N ALA A 436 8.50 43.57 -15.00
CA ALA A 436 7.46 44.53 -15.39
C ALA A 436 7.34 45.72 -14.41
N ARG A 437 7.51 45.48 -13.10
CA ARG A 437 7.58 46.55 -12.09
C ARG A 437 8.80 47.45 -12.27
N ALA A 438 9.96 46.88 -12.63
CA ALA A 438 11.16 47.66 -12.91
C ALA A 438 11.01 48.50 -14.19
N GLU A 439 10.40 47.94 -15.24
CA GLU A 439 10.08 48.70 -16.47
C GLU A 439 9.10 49.85 -16.18
N VAL A 440 8.03 49.60 -15.42
CA VAL A 440 7.10 50.66 -14.98
C VAL A 440 7.80 51.72 -14.12
N ALA A 441 8.76 51.34 -13.27
CA ALA A 441 9.54 52.31 -12.50
C ALA A 441 10.48 53.16 -13.40
N VAL A 442 11.12 52.56 -14.41
CA VAL A 442 11.93 53.29 -15.40
C VAL A 442 11.07 54.23 -16.26
N LEU A 443 9.87 53.79 -16.65
CA LEU A 443 8.90 54.64 -17.37
C LEU A 443 8.36 55.78 -16.50
N ALA A 444 8.14 55.54 -15.20
CA ALA A 444 7.74 56.57 -14.25
C ALA A 444 8.87 57.59 -14.02
N GLN A 445 10.11 57.14 -13.79
CA GLN A 445 11.27 58.04 -13.71
C GLN A 445 11.40 58.87 -15.00
N ARG A 446 11.29 58.26 -16.17
CA ARG A 446 11.37 58.98 -17.46
C ARG A 446 10.23 59.98 -17.65
N ARG A 447 9.02 59.70 -17.16
CA ARG A 447 7.91 60.68 -17.11
C ARG A 447 8.25 61.85 -16.19
N ASP A 448 8.86 61.58 -15.04
CA ASP A 448 9.18 62.58 -14.04
C ASP A 448 10.37 63.45 -14.47
N ASP A 449 11.40 62.85 -15.12
CA ASP A 449 12.49 63.56 -15.82
C ASP A 449 11.94 64.50 -16.91
N ILE A 450 10.97 64.03 -17.72
CA ILE A 450 10.30 64.85 -18.74
C ILE A 450 9.48 65.98 -18.08
N THR A 451 8.85 65.71 -16.94
CA THR A 451 8.07 66.70 -16.19
C THR A 451 8.98 67.77 -15.57
N GLU A 452 10.15 67.38 -15.05
CA GLU A 452 11.18 68.32 -14.60
C GLU A 452 11.75 69.13 -15.77
N GLN A 453 12.05 68.51 -16.92
CA GLN A 453 12.51 69.21 -18.12
C GLN A 453 11.47 70.22 -18.63
N LEU A 454 10.18 69.87 -18.64
CA LEU A 454 9.09 70.79 -19.00
C LEU A 454 8.93 71.90 -17.94
N GLY A 455 9.10 71.59 -16.65
CA GLY A 455 9.11 72.59 -15.57
C GLY A 455 10.30 73.55 -15.68
N HIS A 456 11.48 73.05 -16.04
CA HIS A 456 12.69 73.84 -16.23
C HIS A 456 12.59 74.71 -17.48
N LEU A 457 12.00 74.20 -18.57
CA LEU A 457 11.66 74.99 -19.75
C LEU A 457 10.62 76.07 -19.42
N SER A 458 9.58 75.76 -18.64
CA SER A 458 8.61 76.74 -18.16
C SER A 458 9.27 77.82 -17.31
N GLY A 459 10.16 77.44 -16.39
CA GLY A 459 10.93 78.38 -15.55
C GLY A 459 11.94 79.22 -16.33
N VAL A 460 12.52 78.69 -17.42
CA VAL A 460 13.38 79.45 -18.35
C VAL A 460 12.55 80.42 -19.20
N ILE A 461 11.38 80.02 -19.68
CA ILE A 461 10.42 80.91 -20.37
C ILE A 461 9.97 82.03 -19.43
N GLU A 462 9.64 81.71 -18.18
CA GLU A 462 9.25 82.69 -17.16
C GLU A 462 10.43 83.61 -16.77
N ALA A 463 11.64 83.09 -16.63
CA ALA A 463 12.84 83.91 -16.40
C ALA A 463 13.18 84.84 -17.57
N LEU A 464 12.94 84.41 -18.82
CA LEU A 464 13.11 85.25 -20.02
C LEU A 464 12.01 86.33 -20.08
N ALA A 465 10.75 85.98 -19.82
CA ALA A 465 9.64 86.95 -19.75
C ALA A 465 9.81 87.98 -18.61
N VAL A 466 10.29 87.53 -17.44
CA VAL A 466 10.64 88.41 -16.31
C VAL A 466 11.90 89.23 -16.62
N SER A 467 12.82 88.78 -17.47
CA SER A 467 13.97 89.58 -17.89
C SER A 467 13.58 90.81 -18.72
N GLU A 468 12.48 90.75 -19.49
CA GLU A 468 11.93 91.93 -20.17
C GLU A 468 11.13 92.84 -19.23
N HIS A 469 10.54 92.31 -18.16
CA HIS A 469 9.78 93.09 -17.17
C HIS A 469 10.63 93.71 -16.04
N SER A 470 11.71 93.05 -15.62
CA SER A 470 12.52 93.45 -14.46
C SER A 470 13.36 94.71 -14.71
N ALA A 471 13.45 95.18 -15.96
CA ALA A 471 14.03 96.48 -16.31
C ALA A 471 13.07 97.66 -16.06
N ALA A 472 11.77 97.43 -15.83
CA ALA A 472 10.73 98.46 -15.87
C ALA A 472 10.14 98.87 -14.51
N VAL A 473 10.21 98.03 -13.46
CA VAL A 473 9.51 98.27 -12.17
C VAL A 473 10.44 98.24 -10.96
N ALA A 474 11.50 99.05 -11.00
CA ALA A 474 12.38 99.32 -9.86
C ALA A 474 11.97 100.60 -9.11
N GLY A 475 10.71 100.73 -8.67
CA GLY A 475 10.28 101.95 -7.99
C GLY A 475 8.81 102.12 -7.60
N LEU A 476 8.32 101.36 -6.61
CA LEU A 476 7.44 101.95 -5.59
C LEU A 476 7.50 101.17 -4.26
N SER A 477 7.34 101.88 -3.15
CA SER A 477 7.54 101.34 -1.79
C SER A 477 6.26 100.84 -1.12
N ALA A 478 6.46 99.89 -0.22
CA ALA A 478 5.63 99.42 0.89
C ALA A 478 4.38 100.23 1.30
N ILE A 479 3.34 99.49 1.73
CA ILE A 479 2.66 99.73 3.02
C ILE A 479 2.09 98.40 3.58
N THR A 480 1.94 98.37 4.90
CA THR A 480 1.63 97.23 5.78
C THR A 480 0.28 96.55 5.59
N SER A 481 0.19 95.26 5.96
CA SER A 481 -0.91 94.71 6.75
C SER A 481 -0.45 93.46 7.52
N GLU A 482 -0.89 93.32 8.77
CA GLU A 482 -0.57 92.19 9.66
C GLU A 482 -1.69 91.13 9.59
N SER A 483 -1.33 89.84 9.63
CA SER A 483 -2.20 88.81 10.20
C SER A 483 -1.38 87.62 10.70
N SER A 484 -1.34 87.46 12.03
CA SER A 484 -0.97 86.20 12.69
C SER A 484 -1.97 85.10 12.29
N ASP A 485 -1.52 83.87 12.03
CA ASP A 485 -1.77 82.83 13.03
C ASP A 485 -0.96 81.52 12.91
N ALA A 486 -0.46 81.13 14.10
CA ALA A 486 -0.11 79.82 14.61
C ALA A 486 0.02 78.61 13.63
N ILE A 487 1.26 78.22 13.38
CA ILE A 487 1.64 76.80 13.30
C ILE A 487 1.61 76.22 14.73
N PRO A 488 1.10 74.99 14.90
CA PRO A 488 1.73 74.05 15.82
C PRO A 488 2.13 72.75 15.12
N GLU A 489 3.37 72.32 15.31
CA GLU A 489 3.83 70.99 14.93
C GLU A 489 3.07 69.89 15.69
N LYS A 490 2.93 68.71 15.08
CA LYS A 490 3.02 67.46 15.85
C LYS A 490 3.42 66.24 15.00
N PRO A 491 4.59 65.62 15.27
CA PRO A 491 4.99 64.38 14.63
C PRO A 491 4.61 63.14 15.46
N THR A 492 3.97 62.14 14.84
CA THR A 492 3.96 60.74 15.33
C THR A 492 3.59 59.75 14.21
N PRO A 493 4.52 58.88 13.78
CA PRO A 493 4.20 57.61 13.13
C PRO A 493 4.26 56.46 14.16
N HIS A 494 3.13 55.83 14.46
CA HIS A 494 3.07 54.60 15.27
C HIS A 494 2.20 53.53 14.59
N LEU A 495 2.72 52.92 13.53
CA LEU A 495 2.22 51.65 13.01
C LEU A 495 2.98 50.49 13.66
N SER A 496 2.53 50.10 14.85
CA SER A 496 3.02 48.92 15.57
C SER A 496 2.49 47.65 14.89
N ILE A 497 3.21 47.13 13.89
CA ILE A 497 2.93 45.81 13.32
C ILE A 497 3.41 44.74 14.32
N THR A 498 2.49 44.28 15.17
CA THR A 498 2.73 43.11 16.03
C THR A 498 2.71 41.83 15.20
N THR A 499 3.89 41.31 14.89
CA THR A 499 4.08 39.96 14.36
C THR A 499 3.87 38.92 15.46
N GLU A 500 2.65 38.41 15.63
CA GLU A 500 2.44 37.18 16.39
C GLU A 500 2.58 35.95 15.48
N ALA A 501 3.78 35.38 15.46
CA ALA A 501 3.97 34.00 15.02
C ALA A 501 3.57 33.06 16.17
N THR A 502 2.48 32.30 16.00
CA THR A 502 2.14 31.20 16.91
C THR A 502 2.31 29.86 16.22
N THR A 503 3.38 29.16 16.56
CA THR A 503 3.62 27.75 16.18
C THR A 503 2.99 26.82 17.22
N GLY A 504 2.17 25.87 16.78
CA GLY A 504 1.55 24.84 17.63
C GLY A 504 0.36 24.23 16.90
N ILE A 505 0.44 23.03 16.32
CA ILE A 505 0.74 21.72 16.93
C ILE A 505 -0.26 21.38 18.05
N ARG A 506 -1.39 20.79 17.64
CA ARG A 506 -1.87 19.53 18.22
C ARG A 506 -2.70 18.73 17.23
#